data_AF-A0A7J8WIJ3-F1
#
_entry.id   AF-A0A7J8WIJ3-F1
#
_cell.length_a   1.000
_cell.length_b   1.000
_cell.length_c   1.000
_cell.angle_alpha   90.00
_cell.angle_beta   90.00
_cell.angle_gamma   90.00
#
_symmetry.space_group_name_H-M   'P 1'
#
loop_
_entity.id
_entity.type
_entity.pdbx_description
1 polymer ?
#
loop_
_entity_poly.entity_id
_entity_poly.type
_entity_poly.pdbx_seq_one_letter_code
_entity_poly.pdbx_strand_id
1 'polypeptide(L)'
;MNYIEFIRRDMEGSDLDTRRRIACELLKGIATNYKKQVTDIVSLQIQNLLSSFATNPSANWKDKDCAIYLVVSLATKKAGGTLVSTDLVDVQSFFLSVIVPELQSQDVNGFPMLKAGALKFFTTFRGLIQKPVAFQLFPDLVRFLGAESNVVHSYAASCIEKLLLVKDEGGKARYTSADITPCVPVLMNNLFNSLKFPESEENQYIMKCILRVLAVADISSEIAGPCIAGLTSILNEVCKNPRNPIFNHYLFESVAILIRRACERDASLISAFEGSLFPSLQTILANDVTEFLPYAFQLLAQLVELNKPPISPSYMQIFVLLLSPDSWRRSSNVPALVRLLQAFLQKAPNEVNQEGRLNQVLGIFNMLVSSASSDEQGFYVLNTVIENLEYGVISPYMGNIWNVLFMRLQNNRTVKFQKSLVIFMSLFLIKHGATNLVDTMNAVQDNIFLVILEQFWIPNLKLITGAIELKLTAVASTRLICESPVLLDPAAARLWGKMLDSIVTLLSRPEQDRVEEEPEMPDIAENVGYTATFVKLYNAGKREEDPLTDVKDPKQFLVASLAKLSVLTPGRYPQIINENLEPANQAALLQLCGIYNCQIV
;
A
#
# COMPACT_ATOMS: atom_id res chain seq x y z
N MET A 1 29.93 12.25 -14.95
CA MET A 1 29.39 11.17 -14.10
C MET A 1 27.93 11.48 -13.91
N ASN A 2 27.02 10.55 -14.21
CA ASN A 2 25.59 10.75 -14.01
C ASN A 2 25.35 11.02 -12.50
N TYR A 3 24.74 12.16 -12.16
CA TYR A 3 24.56 12.55 -10.75
C TYR A 3 23.70 11.53 -9.99
N ILE A 4 22.76 10.86 -10.67
CA ILE A 4 21.92 9.80 -10.09
C ILE A 4 22.78 8.60 -9.71
N GLU A 5 23.69 8.17 -10.60
CA GLU A 5 24.64 7.09 -10.27
C GLU A 5 25.56 7.45 -9.11
N PHE A 6 25.98 8.72 -9.03
CA PHE A 6 26.77 9.21 -7.90
C PHE A 6 26.00 9.13 -6.59
N ILE A 7 24.77 9.65 -6.55
CA ILE A 7 23.92 9.63 -5.35
C ILE A 7 23.63 8.19 -4.92
N ARG A 8 23.24 7.31 -5.86
CA ARG A 8 23.01 5.88 -5.59
C ARG A 8 24.25 5.21 -5.00
N ARG A 9 25.41 5.45 -5.60
CA ARG A 9 26.69 4.93 -5.10
C ARG A 9 26.98 5.39 -3.67
N ASP A 10 26.83 6.68 -3.42
CA ASP A 10 27.25 7.29 -2.17
C ASP A 10 26.23 7.13 -1.01
N MET A 11 24.93 7.20 -1.28
CA MET A 11 23.87 7.07 -0.27
C MET A 11 23.45 5.61 -0.01
N GLU A 12 23.47 4.76 -1.05
CA GLU A 12 22.89 3.41 -0.98
C GLU A 12 23.96 2.31 -0.94
N GLY A 13 25.25 2.67 -1.10
CA GLY A 13 26.39 1.77 -0.89
C GLY A 13 26.69 0.83 -2.05
N SER A 14 26.31 1.21 -3.28
CA SER A 14 26.59 0.46 -4.52
C SER A 14 28.00 0.71 -5.08
N ASP A 15 28.89 1.31 -4.29
CA ASP A 15 30.24 1.77 -4.68
C ASP A 15 31.40 0.87 -4.20
N LEU A 16 31.13 -0.44 -4.09
CA LEU A 16 32.03 -1.44 -3.47
C LEU A 16 33.47 -1.41 -4.02
N ASP A 17 33.66 -1.10 -5.30
CA ASP A 17 34.96 -1.18 -5.98
C ASP A 17 35.77 0.13 -5.96
N THR A 18 35.29 1.20 -5.32
CA THR A 18 36.05 2.45 -5.26
C THR A 18 37.16 2.39 -4.20
N ARG A 19 38.34 2.96 -4.48
CA ARG A 19 39.43 3.07 -3.48
C ARG A 19 38.97 3.77 -2.20
N ARG A 20 38.08 4.78 -2.32
CA ARG A 20 37.49 5.52 -1.20
C ARG A 20 36.68 4.59 -0.29
N ARG A 21 35.79 3.76 -0.88
CA ARG A 21 34.97 2.79 -0.13
C ARG A 21 35.82 1.67 0.48
N ILE A 22 36.72 1.08 -0.31
CA ILE A 22 37.62 0.01 0.13
C ILE A 22 38.46 0.44 1.33
N ALA A 23 39.00 1.67 1.32
CA ALA A 23 39.74 2.21 2.47
C ALA A 23 38.88 2.29 3.74
N CYS A 24 37.62 2.71 3.63
CA CYS A 24 36.70 2.76 4.78
C CYS A 24 36.29 1.36 5.26
N GLU A 25 36.03 0.41 4.35
CA GLU A 25 35.72 -0.97 4.72
C GLU A 25 36.91 -1.68 5.36
N LEU A 26 38.14 -1.39 4.91
CA LEU A 26 39.35 -1.84 5.59
C LEU A 26 39.43 -1.32 7.03
N LEU A 27 39.18 -0.02 7.24
CA LEU A 27 39.15 0.56 8.59
C LEU A 27 38.07 -0.09 9.48
N LYS A 28 36.86 -0.34 8.94
CA LYS A 28 35.80 -1.08 9.67
C LYS A 28 36.23 -2.51 10.00
N GLY A 29 36.83 -3.20 9.05
CA GLY A 29 37.34 -4.56 9.23
C GLY A 29 38.37 -4.62 10.37
N ILE A 30 39.35 -3.72 10.38
CA ILE A 30 40.36 -3.62 11.44
C ILE A 30 39.70 -3.25 12.79
N ALA A 31 38.73 -2.33 12.79
CA ALA A 31 38.02 -1.91 13.99
C ALA A 31 37.23 -3.04 14.68
N THR A 32 36.98 -4.16 13.99
CA THR A 32 36.36 -5.37 14.58
C THR A 32 37.21 -5.93 15.72
N ASN A 33 38.55 -5.88 15.60
CA ASN A 33 39.47 -6.41 16.60
C ASN A 33 40.22 -5.31 17.38
N TYR A 34 40.38 -4.12 16.78
CA TYR A 34 41.19 -3.03 17.31
C TYR A 34 40.40 -1.72 17.41
N LYS A 35 39.14 -1.82 17.85
CA LYS A 35 38.18 -0.69 17.85
C LYS A 35 38.77 0.59 18.43
N LYS A 36 39.37 0.53 19.62
CA LYS A 36 39.92 1.70 20.31
C LYS A 36 41.05 2.34 19.51
N GLN A 37 42.02 1.56 19.05
CA GLN A 37 43.19 2.05 18.30
C GLN A 37 42.77 2.70 16.98
N VAL A 38 41.83 2.08 16.25
CA VAL A 38 41.30 2.66 15.01
C VAL A 38 40.57 3.97 15.30
N THR A 39 39.71 4.01 16.32
CA THR A 39 39.01 5.23 16.74
C THR A 39 40.00 6.34 17.08
N ASP A 40 41.02 6.07 17.89
CA ASP A 40 42.01 7.08 18.31
C ASP A 40 42.77 7.67 17.10
N ILE A 41 43.23 6.81 16.17
CA ILE A 41 43.95 7.24 14.96
C ILE A 41 43.04 8.06 14.03
N VAL A 42 41.83 7.59 13.79
CA VAL A 42 40.90 8.26 12.87
C VAL A 42 40.44 9.59 13.46
N SER A 43 40.19 9.66 14.77
CA SER A 43 39.79 10.89 15.46
C SER A 43 40.88 11.96 15.39
N LEU A 44 42.14 11.57 15.59
CA LEU A 44 43.28 12.48 15.40
C LEU A 44 43.37 12.98 13.96
N GLN A 45 43.17 12.10 12.97
CA GLN A 45 43.21 12.50 11.57
C GLN A 45 42.07 13.45 11.18
N ILE A 46 40.87 13.26 11.74
CA ILE A 46 39.75 14.20 11.59
C ILE A 46 40.15 15.59 12.11
N GLN A 47 40.78 15.67 13.28
CA GLN A 47 41.25 16.95 13.84
C GLN A 47 42.31 17.63 12.95
N ASN A 48 43.24 16.84 12.40
CA ASN A 48 44.27 17.35 11.47
C ASN A 48 43.64 17.94 10.20
N LEU A 49 42.67 17.23 9.61
CA LEU A 49 41.96 17.68 8.41
C LEU A 49 41.16 18.97 8.66
N LEU A 50 40.46 19.05 9.80
CA LEU A 50 39.72 20.27 10.18
C LEU A 50 40.66 21.45 10.47
N SER A 51 41.83 21.20 11.06
CA SER A 51 42.87 22.22 11.27
C SER A 51 43.42 22.73 9.94
N SER A 52 43.70 21.82 9.00
CA SER A 52 44.13 22.18 7.63
C SER A 52 43.10 23.06 6.93
N PHE A 53 41.81 22.69 7.01
CA PHE A 53 40.71 23.51 6.50
C PHE A 53 40.71 24.92 7.08
N ALA A 54 40.88 25.06 8.40
CA ALA A 54 40.84 26.36 9.07
C ALA A 54 41.94 27.33 8.60
N THR A 55 43.06 26.83 8.09
CA THR A 55 44.15 27.68 7.57
C THR A 55 43.79 28.39 6.25
N ASN A 56 43.03 27.72 5.38
CA ASN A 56 42.55 28.30 4.13
C ASN A 56 41.28 27.57 3.65
N PRO A 57 40.09 27.99 4.10
CA PRO A 57 38.83 27.31 3.76
C PRO A 57 38.57 27.18 2.26
N SER A 58 38.97 28.18 1.48
CA SER A 58 38.75 28.19 0.02
C SER A 58 39.60 27.18 -0.74
N ALA A 59 40.84 26.96 -0.29
CA ALA A 59 41.76 25.99 -0.90
C ALA A 59 41.57 24.57 -0.32
N ASN A 60 41.25 24.47 0.97
CA ASN A 60 41.30 23.22 1.73
C ASN A 60 39.90 22.67 2.07
N TRP A 61 38.86 23.08 1.35
CA TRP A 61 37.48 22.57 1.54
C TRP A 61 37.39 21.03 1.43
N LYS A 62 38.28 20.42 0.63
CA LYS A 62 38.36 18.96 0.45
C LYS A 62 38.77 18.23 1.73
N ASP A 63 39.57 18.87 2.58
CA ASP A 63 39.98 18.27 3.86
C ASP A 63 38.79 18.20 4.81
N LYS A 64 37.95 19.24 4.85
CA LYS A 64 36.70 19.23 5.62
C LYS A 64 35.70 18.20 5.06
N ASP A 65 35.55 18.10 3.73
CA ASP A 65 34.72 17.06 3.11
C ASP A 65 35.20 15.65 3.51
N CYS A 66 36.51 15.42 3.45
CA CYS A 66 37.13 14.15 3.86
C CYS A 66 36.84 13.84 5.34
N ALA A 67 36.99 14.82 6.23
CA ALA A 67 36.68 14.67 7.64
C ALA A 67 35.22 14.27 7.89
N ILE A 68 34.27 14.95 7.24
CA ILE A 68 32.84 14.63 7.32
C ILE A 68 32.59 13.21 6.78
N TYR A 69 33.17 12.88 5.63
CA TYR A 69 33.02 11.57 5.01
C TYR A 69 33.54 10.42 5.89
N LEU A 70 34.67 10.59 6.57
CA LEU A 70 35.20 9.60 7.51
C LEU A 70 34.21 9.32 8.64
N VAL A 71 33.63 10.37 9.24
CA VAL A 71 32.65 10.23 10.32
C VAL A 71 31.40 9.49 9.84
N VAL A 72 30.86 9.86 8.68
CA VAL A 72 29.66 9.23 8.11
C VAL A 72 29.93 7.77 7.72
N SER A 73 31.05 7.51 7.04
CA SER A 73 31.34 6.20 6.45
C SER A 73 31.66 5.15 7.49
N LEU A 74 32.27 5.53 8.61
CA LEU A 74 32.64 4.64 9.72
C LEU A 74 31.57 4.56 10.81
N ALA A 75 30.44 5.24 10.64
CA ALA A 75 29.31 5.14 11.55
C ALA A 75 28.72 3.72 11.55
N THR A 76 28.23 3.27 12.70
CA THR A 76 27.67 1.94 12.90
C THR A 76 26.17 2.03 13.14
N LYS A 77 25.41 1.12 12.53
CA LYS A 77 23.99 0.91 12.87
C LYS A 77 23.91 0.11 14.17
N LYS A 78 23.08 0.55 15.12
CA LYS A 78 22.83 -0.25 16.33
C LYS A 78 22.03 -1.51 15.98
N ALA A 79 22.32 -2.61 16.68
CA ALA A 79 21.59 -3.86 16.51
C ALA A 79 20.08 -3.66 16.78
N GLY A 80 19.23 -4.07 15.84
CA GLY A 80 17.78 -4.02 15.97
C GLY A 80 17.11 -2.65 15.75
N GLY A 81 17.82 -1.63 15.23
CA GLY A 81 17.22 -0.31 14.99
C GLY A 81 17.75 0.45 13.77
N THR A 82 17.03 1.49 13.36
CA THR A 82 17.41 2.41 12.26
C THR A 82 18.38 3.51 12.70
N LEU A 83 18.72 3.56 14.00
CA LEU A 83 19.57 4.59 14.58
C LEU A 83 21.06 4.31 14.29
N VAL A 84 21.73 5.32 13.73
CA VAL A 84 23.16 5.30 13.42
C VAL A 84 23.92 6.06 14.50
N SER A 85 25.03 5.49 15.00
CA SER A 85 25.92 6.10 15.99
C SER A 85 27.38 6.03 15.55
N THR A 86 28.24 6.84 16.17
CA THR A 86 29.69 6.83 15.93
C THR A 86 30.42 7.08 17.25
N ASP A 87 31.58 6.44 17.41
CA ASP A 87 32.48 6.66 18.55
C ASP A 87 33.65 7.59 18.19
N LEU A 88 33.70 8.09 16.95
CA LEU A 88 34.78 8.93 16.43
C LEU A 88 34.70 10.38 16.91
N VAL A 89 33.47 10.87 17.11
CA VAL A 89 33.19 12.26 17.50
C VAL A 89 31.94 12.30 18.37
N ASP A 90 31.84 13.31 19.21
CA ASP A 90 30.55 13.67 19.79
C ASP A 90 29.67 14.28 18.69
N VAL A 91 28.59 13.58 18.33
CA VAL A 91 27.77 13.92 17.15
C VAL A 91 27.12 15.30 17.29
N GLN A 92 26.70 15.69 18.50
CA GLN A 92 26.05 16.99 18.71
C GLN A 92 27.02 18.15 18.51
N SER A 93 28.18 18.11 19.17
CA SER A 93 29.21 19.14 19.02
C SER A 93 29.78 19.18 17.61
N PHE A 94 30.01 18.03 16.96
CA PHE A 94 30.46 17.98 15.57
C PHE A 94 29.42 18.57 14.62
N PHE A 95 28.12 18.27 14.83
CA PHE A 95 27.04 18.85 14.06
C PHE A 95 27.04 20.38 14.16
N LEU A 96 27.07 20.92 15.38
CA LEU A 96 27.04 22.37 15.62
C LEU A 96 28.29 23.10 15.11
N SER A 97 29.49 22.52 15.27
CA SER A 97 30.75 23.19 14.95
C SER A 97 31.23 22.99 13.52
N VAL A 98 30.94 21.84 12.90
CA VAL A 98 31.45 21.47 11.58
C VAL A 98 30.37 21.57 10.50
N ILE A 99 29.16 21.09 10.79
CA ILE A 99 28.08 20.90 9.80
C ILE A 99 27.23 22.16 9.66
N VAL A 100 26.75 22.74 10.77
CA VAL A 100 25.88 23.93 10.75
C VAL A 100 26.46 25.10 9.96
N PRO A 101 27.77 25.45 10.08
CA PRO A 101 28.35 26.53 9.27
C PRO A 101 28.25 26.27 7.77
N GLU A 102 28.30 25.01 7.34
CA GLU A 102 28.14 24.66 5.93
C GLU A 102 26.70 24.81 5.48
N LEU A 103 25.74 24.44 6.33
CA LEU A 103 24.32 24.58 6.04
C LEU A 103 23.86 26.04 6.02
N GLN A 104 24.41 26.90 6.87
CA GLN A 104 24.04 28.33 6.96
C GLN A 104 24.82 29.24 6.00
N SER A 105 25.79 28.68 5.27
CA SER A 105 26.53 29.41 4.25
C SER A 105 25.59 29.98 3.19
N GLN A 106 25.72 31.27 2.88
CA GLN A 106 24.81 31.99 1.99
C GLN A 106 24.88 31.47 0.54
N ASP A 107 26.07 31.11 0.08
CA ASP A 107 26.28 30.54 -1.25
C ASP A 107 25.96 29.03 -1.25
N VAL A 108 24.78 28.68 -1.78
CA VAL A 108 24.35 27.28 -1.94
C VAL A 108 25.14 26.52 -3.01
N ASN A 109 25.76 27.24 -3.96
CA ASN A 109 26.50 26.66 -5.07
C ASN A 109 28.00 26.54 -4.76
N GLY A 110 28.47 27.21 -3.71
CA GLY A 110 29.84 27.13 -3.22
C GLY A 110 30.20 25.75 -2.68
N PHE A 111 31.30 25.18 -3.18
CA PHE A 111 31.86 23.88 -2.77
C PHE A 111 30.80 22.76 -2.67
N PRO A 112 30.15 22.38 -3.80
CA PRO A 112 28.95 21.55 -3.78
C PRO A 112 29.13 20.18 -3.12
N MET A 113 30.32 19.57 -3.21
CA MET A 113 30.60 18.29 -2.54
C MET A 113 30.65 18.44 -1.02
N LEU A 114 31.21 19.55 -0.50
CA LEU A 114 31.22 19.83 0.93
C LEU A 114 29.79 20.04 1.45
N LYS A 115 28.94 20.73 0.68
CA LYS A 115 27.50 20.89 1.01
C LYS A 115 26.76 19.55 0.99
N ALA A 116 26.99 18.73 -0.03
CA ALA A 116 26.43 17.39 -0.10
C ALA A 116 26.88 16.52 1.09
N GLY A 117 28.17 16.58 1.46
CA GLY A 117 28.71 15.90 2.65
C GLY A 117 28.03 16.35 3.94
N ALA A 118 27.79 17.66 4.12
CA ALA A 118 27.08 18.21 5.26
C ALA A 118 25.62 17.73 5.34
N LEU A 119 24.89 17.75 4.21
CA LEU A 119 23.52 17.24 4.10
C LEU A 119 23.46 15.73 4.34
N LYS A 120 24.46 14.97 3.85
CA LYS A 120 24.60 13.54 4.11
C LYS A 120 24.76 13.25 5.59
N PHE A 121 25.67 13.98 6.26
CA PHE A 121 25.88 13.84 7.70
C PHE A 121 24.58 14.05 8.46
N PHE A 122 23.87 15.14 8.17
CA PHE A 122 22.59 15.43 8.81
C PHE A 122 21.59 14.29 8.58
N THR A 123 21.47 13.84 7.33
CA THR A 123 20.60 12.71 6.98
C THR A 123 20.96 11.44 7.75
N THR A 124 22.24 11.08 7.83
CA THR A 124 22.73 9.87 8.52
C THR A 124 22.44 9.90 10.02
N PHE A 125 22.71 11.02 10.68
CA PHE A 125 22.62 11.15 12.15
C PHE A 125 21.32 11.82 12.64
N ARG A 126 20.33 12.04 11.76
CA ARG A 126 19.05 12.71 12.05
C ARG A 126 18.32 12.23 13.32
N GLY A 127 18.44 10.96 13.67
CA GLY A 127 17.83 10.41 14.88
C GLY A 127 18.46 10.92 16.17
N LEU A 128 19.75 11.25 16.14
CA LEU A 128 20.54 11.76 17.28
C LEU A 128 20.48 13.28 17.44
N ILE A 129 20.01 14.01 16.42
CA ILE A 129 19.91 15.46 16.44
C ILE A 129 18.59 15.87 17.10
N GLN A 130 18.67 16.78 18.06
CA GLN A 130 17.51 17.26 18.81
C GLN A 130 16.56 18.04 17.90
N LYS A 131 15.24 17.85 18.09
CA LYS A 131 14.19 18.50 17.29
C LYS A 131 14.36 20.02 17.19
N PRO A 132 14.63 20.78 18.28
CA PRO A 132 14.74 22.24 18.18
C PRO A 132 15.87 22.70 17.26
N VAL A 133 17.03 22.03 17.31
CA VAL A 133 18.19 22.35 16.47
C VAL A 133 17.89 22.02 15.01
N ALA A 134 17.34 20.84 14.73
CA ALA A 134 16.97 20.45 13.38
C ALA A 134 15.89 21.37 12.78
N PHE A 135 14.93 21.80 13.59
CA PHE A 135 13.87 22.69 13.17
C PHE A 135 14.38 24.09 12.80
N GLN A 136 15.34 24.63 13.56
CA GLN A 136 15.98 25.91 13.24
C GLN A 136 16.70 25.90 11.88
N LEU A 137 17.21 24.73 11.46
CA LEU A 137 17.91 24.55 10.18
C LEU A 137 16.98 24.20 9.02
N PHE A 138 15.68 23.99 9.28
CA PHE A 138 14.74 23.59 8.24
C PHE A 138 14.66 24.61 7.08
N PRO A 139 14.63 25.94 7.33
CA PRO A 139 14.70 26.92 6.25
C PRO A 139 15.98 26.83 5.41
N ASP A 140 17.12 26.49 6.01
CA ASP A 140 18.37 26.28 5.28
C ASP A 140 18.29 25.08 4.34
N LEU A 141 17.68 23.97 4.79
CA LEU A 141 17.44 22.80 3.93
C LEU A 141 16.56 23.16 2.72
N VAL A 142 15.51 23.95 2.94
CA VAL A 142 14.62 24.44 1.87
C VAL A 142 15.37 25.31 0.87
N ARG A 143 16.35 26.10 1.32
CA ARG A 143 17.17 26.95 0.45
C ARG A 143 18.09 26.13 -0.46
N PHE A 144 18.68 25.03 0.03
CA PHE A 144 19.53 24.15 -0.78
C PHE A 144 18.79 23.44 -1.93
N LEU A 145 17.46 23.39 -1.91
CA LEU A 145 16.67 22.93 -3.06
C LEU A 145 16.85 23.82 -4.30
N GLY A 146 17.22 25.10 -4.10
CA GLY A 146 17.54 26.04 -5.17
C GLY A 146 18.97 25.94 -5.71
N ALA A 147 19.78 24.98 -5.24
CA ALA A 147 21.15 24.80 -5.75
C ALA A 147 21.16 24.28 -7.19
N GLU A 148 22.04 24.83 -8.03
CA GLU A 148 22.23 24.43 -9.43
C GLU A 148 22.81 23.01 -9.54
N SER A 149 23.54 22.57 -8.51
CA SER A 149 24.07 21.21 -8.45
C SER A 149 22.97 20.19 -8.18
N ASN A 150 22.75 19.31 -9.15
CA ASN A 150 21.81 18.18 -9.03
C ASN A 150 22.11 17.29 -7.83
N VAL A 151 23.37 17.19 -7.41
CA VAL A 151 23.73 16.46 -6.18
C VAL A 151 23.21 17.21 -4.94
N VAL A 152 23.48 18.50 -4.82
CA VAL A 152 23.16 19.26 -3.59
C VAL A 152 21.66 19.31 -3.35
N HIS A 153 20.85 19.66 -4.35
CA HIS A 153 19.40 19.73 -4.14
C HIS A 153 18.77 18.35 -3.93
N SER A 154 19.34 17.27 -4.48
CA SER A 154 18.88 15.91 -4.22
C SER A 154 19.17 15.48 -2.78
N TYR A 155 20.36 15.78 -2.26
CA TYR A 155 20.70 15.51 -0.86
C TYR A 155 19.85 16.35 0.09
N ALA A 156 19.52 17.59 -0.27
CA ALA A 156 18.62 18.44 0.51
C ALA A 156 17.22 17.84 0.59
N ALA A 157 16.65 17.45 -0.55
CA ALA A 157 15.35 16.77 -0.61
C ALA A 157 15.36 15.44 0.16
N SER A 158 16.40 14.63 0.02
CA SER A 158 16.53 13.40 0.80
C SER A 158 16.68 13.67 2.30
N CYS A 159 17.38 14.74 2.70
CA CYS A 159 17.51 15.11 4.10
C CYS A 159 16.16 15.48 4.71
N ILE A 160 15.39 16.33 4.01
CA ILE A 160 14.02 16.71 4.40
C ILE A 160 13.13 15.47 4.49
N GLU A 161 13.13 14.62 3.46
CA GLU A 161 12.33 13.38 3.41
C GLU A 161 12.61 12.48 4.62
N LYS A 162 13.89 12.24 4.91
CA LYS A 162 14.31 11.36 5.99
C LYS A 162 14.11 11.97 7.37
N LEU A 163 14.15 13.30 7.51
CA LEU A 163 13.81 13.98 8.75
C LEU A 163 12.33 13.79 9.10
N LEU A 164 11.43 13.92 8.12
CA LEU A 164 9.99 13.73 8.31
C LEU A 164 9.58 12.28 8.63
N LEU A 165 10.50 11.33 8.45
CA LEU A 165 10.35 9.93 8.83
C LEU A 165 10.81 9.60 10.25
N VAL A 166 11.45 10.54 10.97
CA VAL A 166 11.98 10.25 12.29
C VAL A 166 10.83 10.03 13.28
N LYS A 167 10.90 8.92 14.00
CA LYS A 167 9.98 8.56 15.10
C LYS A 167 10.73 8.58 16.43
N ASP A 168 10.07 9.09 17.46
CA ASP A 168 10.52 9.01 18.84
C ASP A 168 10.09 7.67 19.47
N GLU A 169 10.45 7.47 20.75
CA GLU A 169 10.05 6.28 21.51
C GLU A 169 8.53 6.07 21.45
N GLY A 170 8.11 4.81 21.28
CA GLY A 170 6.69 4.46 21.07
C GLY A 170 6.19 4.66 19.64
N GLY A 171 7.06 4.95 18.67
CA GLY A 171 6.70 5.02 17.24
C GLY A 171 6.01 6.31 16.82
N LYS A 172 5.94 7.31 17.71
CA LYS A 172 5.33 8.62 17.42
C LYS A 172 6.22 9.44 16.49
N ALA A 173 5.64 10.04 15.46
CA ALA A 173 6.36 10.94 14.56
C ALA A 173 6.92 12.16 15.33
N ARG A 174 8.23 12.43 15.17
CA ARG A 174 8.91 13.57 15.79
C ARG A 174 8.46 14.90 15.18
N TYR A 175 8.24 14.89 13.86
CA TYR A 175 7.74 16.04 13.10
C TYR A 175 6.30 15.80 12.69
N THR A 176 5.45 16.79 12.93
CA THR A 176 4.01 16.74 12.72
C THR A 176 3.60 17.74 11.63
N SER A 177 2.34 17.68 11.20
CA SER A 177 1.78 18.64 10.24
C SER A 177 1.96 20.09 10.72
N ALA A 178 1.77 20.36 12.02
CA ALA A 178 1.90 21.69 12.60
C ALA A 178 3.32 22.27 12.46
N ASP A 179 4.35 21.41 12.50
CA ASP A 179 5.74 21.85 12.38
C ASP A 179 6.05 22.33 10.95
N ILE A 180 5.53 21.65 9.92
CA ILE A 180 5.93 21.93 8.54
C ILE A 180 4.94 22.79 7.76
N THR A 181 3.66 22.81 8.12
CA THR A 181 2.62 23.53 7.36
C THR A 181 2.99 24.99 7.06
N PRO A 182 3.62 25.77 7.99
CA PRO A 182 4.03 27.14 7.71
C PRO A 182 5.05 27.29 6.57
N CYS A 183 5.88 26.27 6.31
CA CYS A 183 6.91 26.32 5.27
C CYS A 183 6.53 25.56 3.99
N VAL A 184 5.41 24.82 3.97
CA VAL A 184 4.95 24.04 2.80
C VAL A 184 4.89 24.87 1.52
N PRO A 185 4.34 26.10 1.47
CA PRO A 185 4.27 26.86 0.22
C PRO A 185 5.64 27.11 -0.40
N VAL A 186 6.62 27.54 0.40
CA VAL A 186 7.99 27.81 -0.05
C VAL A 186 8.72 26.50 -0.39
N LEU A 187 8.56 25.47 0.44
CA LEU A 187 9.14 24.16 0.23
C LEU A 187 8.68 23.52 -1.08
N MET A 188 7.37 23.47 -1.32
CA MET A 188 6.79 22.89 -2.53
C MET A 188 7.20 23.68 -3.78
N ASN A 189 7.17 25.01 -3.72
CA ASN A 189 7.66 25.86 -4.81
C ASN A 189 9.13 25.55 -5.15
N ASN A 190 9.99 25.43 -4.14
CA ASN A 190 11.40 25.12 -4.37
C ASN A 190 11.58 23.71 -4.94
N LEU A 191 10.87 22.70 -4.42
CA LEU A 191 10.89 21.33 -4.95
C LEU A 191 10.48 21.29 -6.43
N PHE A 192 9.39 21.97 -6.81
CA PHE A 192 8.97 22.05 -8.21
C PHE A 192 9.97 22.79 -9.09
N ASN A 193 10.62 23.85 -8.58
CA ASN A 193 11.64 24.56 -9.31
C ASN A 193 12.95 23.76 -9.44
N SER A 194 13.28 22.90 -8.48
CA SER A 194 14.45 22.01 -8.58
C SER A 194 14.36 21.08 -9.80
N LEU A 195 13.14 20.64 -10.17
CA LEU A 195 12.90 19.81 -11.36
C LEU A 195 13.04 20.58 -12.68
N LYS A 196 13.21 21.91 -12.65
CA LYS A 196 13.44 22.71 -13.86
C LYS A 196 14.93 22.88 -14.18
N PHE A 197 15.82 22.46 -13.28
CA PHE A 197 17.26 22.47 -13.58
C PHE A 197 17.60 21.40 -14.62
N PRO A 198 18.59 21.67 -15.50
CA PRO A 198 19.01 20.72 -16.52
C PRO A 198 19.34 19.35 -15.92
N GLU A 199 18.84 18.29 -16.57
CA GLU A 199 19.02 16.89 -16.16
C GLU A 199 18.30 16.49 -14.85
N SER A 200 17.59 17.41 -14.19
CA SER A 200 16.85 17.15 -12.95
C SER A 200 15.34 16.94 -13.16
N GLU A 201 14.87 16.94 -14.40
CA GLU A 201 13.44 16.89 -14.76
C GLU A 201 12.72 15.65 -14.21
N GLU A 202 13.45 14.54 -14.09
CA GLU A 202 12.97 13.27 -13.53
C GLU A 202 13.77 12.83 -12.30
N ASN A 203 14.13 13.78 -11.44
CA ASN A 203 14.88 13.53 -10.22
C ASN A 203 14.03 12.83 -9.14
N GLN A 204 14.26 11.52 -8.97
CA GLN A 204 13.50 10.66 -8.05
C GLN A 204 13.52 11.12 -6.58
N TYR A 205 14.62 11.73 -6.12
CA TYR A 205 14.75 12.17 -4.73
C TYR A 205 13.88 13.40 -4.44
N ILE A 206 13.75 14.30 -5.42
CA ILE A 206 12.85 15.46 -5.32
C ILE A 206 11.39 14.98 -5.27
N MET A 207 10.96 14.11 -6.19
CA MET A 207 9.58 13.63 -6.22
C MET A 207 9.21 12.81 -4.98
N LYS A 208 10.14 12.01 -4.46
CA LYS A 208 9.96 11.31 -3.18
C LYS A 208 9.81 12.28 -2.01
N CYS A 209 10.55 13.38 -2.00
CA CYS A 209 10.40 14.44 -1.01
C CYS A 209 9.03 15.12 -1.14
N ILE A 210 8.57 15.44 -2.36
CA ILE A 210 7.22 15.97 -2.62
C ILE A 210 6.15 15.05 -2.01
N LEU A 211 6.20 13.75 -2.33
CA LEU A 211 5.30 12.74 -1.75
C LEU A 211 5.30 12.76 -0.22
N ARG A 212 6.49 12.80 0.38
CA ARG A 212 6.65 12.82 1.85
C ARG A 212 6.07 14.07 2.48
N VAL A 213 6.30 15.25 1.89
CA VAL A 213 5.75 16.52 2.36
C VAL A 213 4.22 16.46 2.31
N LEU A 214 3.66 15.99 1.19
CA LEU A 214 2.21 15.81 1.05
C LEU A 214 1.63 14.78 2.03
N ALA A 215 2.40 13.78 2.45
CA ALA A 215 2.00 12.79 3.45
C ALA A 215 1.96 13.33 4.88
N VAL A 216 2.75 14.37 5.20
CA VAL A 216 2.85 14.92 6.56
C VAL A 216 2.10 16.24 6.72
N ALA A 217 2.07 17.09 5.69
CA ALA A 217 1.52 18.44 5.74
C ALA A 217 0.02 18.46 6.05
N ASP A 218 -0.50 19.57 6.57
CA ASP A 218 -1.95 19.77 6.59
C ASP A 218 -2.41 20.31 5.23
N ILE A 219 -3.15 19.50 4.46
CA ILE A 219 -3.52 19.86 3.08
C ILE A 219 -4.81 20.70 3.11
N SER A 220 -4.66 22.01 3.18
CA SER A 220 -5.75 22.98 3.02
C SER A 220 -6.06 23.23 1.53
N SER A 221 -7.18 23.89 1.24
CA SER A 221 -7.53 24.32 -0.12
C SER A 221 -6.48 25.25 -0.73
N GLU A 222 -5.88 26.13 0.07
CA GLU A 222 -4.80 27.06 -0.33
C GLU A 222 -3.52 26.33 -0.73
N ILE A 223 -3.25 25.16 -0.15
CA ILE A 223 -2.08 24.32 -0.48
C ILE A 223 -2.41 23.39 -1.65
N ALA A 224 -3.62 22.83 -1.70
CA ALA A 224 -4.03 21.85 -2.69
C ALA A 224 -3.92 22.38 -4.13
N GLY A 225 -4.42 23.61 -4.38
CA GLY A 225 -4.43 24.22 -5.72
C GLY A 225 -3.04 24.37 -6.36
N PRO A 226 -2.08 25.06 -5.72
CA PRO A 226 -0.72 25.18 -6.23
C PRO A 226 0.00 23.83 -6.39
N CYS A 227 -0.22 22.89 -5.46
CA CYS A 227 0.38 21.56 -5.53
C CYS A 227 -0.14 20.75 -6.73
N ILE A 228 -1.45 20.76 -6.99
CA ILE A 228 -2.00 20.01 -8.14
C ILE A 228 -1.59 20.65 -9.46
N ALA A 229 -1.51 21.98 -9.54
CA ALA A 229 -1.02 22.67 -10.72
C ALA A 229 0.44 22.29 -11.03
N GLY A 230 1.31 22.27 -10.01
CA GLY A 230 2.70 21.84 -10.14
C GLY A 230 2.83 20.38 -10.59
N LEU A 231 2.14 19.45 -9.92
CA LEU A 231 2.16 18.03 -10.26
C LEU A 231 1.61 17.76 -11.67
N THR A 232 0.53 18.43 -12.06
CA THR A 232 -0.07 18.30 -13.40
C THR A 232 0.88 18.81 -14.48
N SER A 233 1.56 19.93 -14.23
CA SER A 233 2.59 20.45 -15.15
C SER A 233 3.70 19.44 -15.36
N ILE A 234 4.19 18.79 -14.30
CA ILE A 234 5.24 17.76 -14.38
C ILE A 234 4.70 16.54 -15.14
N LEU A 235 3.50 16.06 -14.80
CA LEU A 235 2.86 14.94 -15.47
C LEU A 235 2.76 15.16 -16.98
N ASN A 236 2.36 16.35 -17.43
CA ASN A 236 2.25 16.69 -18.85
C ASN A 236 3.59 16.67 -19.58
N GLU A 237 4.68 17.08 -18.94
CA GLU A 237 6.01 17.01 -19.55
C GLU A 237 6.50 15.57 -19.66
N VAL A 238 6.36 14.79 -18.59
CA VAL A 238 6.82 13.40 -18.54
C VAL A 238 6.00 12.52 -19.51
N CYS A 239 4.70 12.80 -19.71
CA CYS A 239 3.88 12.09 -20.70
C CYS A 239 4.43 12.17 -22.13
N LYS A 240 5.25 13.19 -22.45
CA LYS A 240 5.88 13.30 -23.77
C LYS A 240 7.02 12.30 -23.95
N ASN A 241 7.72 11.95 -22.88
CA ASN A 241 8.88 11.06 -22.91
C ASN A 241 9.22 10.54 -21.49
N PRO A 242 8.60 9.44 -21.02
CA PRO A 242 8.86 8.90 -19.69
C PRO A 242 10.20 8.15 -19.62
N ARG A 243 11.16 8.57 -18.78
CA ARG A 243 12.51 7.97 -18.73
C ARG A 243 12.83 7.23 -17.45
N ASN A 244 12.22 7.60 -16.33
CA ASN A 244 12.53 7.08 -15.00
C ASN A 244 11.29 6.50 -14.31
N PRO A 245 11.15 5.15 -14.23
CA PRO A 245 9.96 4.53 -13.69
C PRO A 245 9.77 4.78 -12.18
N ILE A 246 10.86 4.97 -11.43
CA ILE A 246 10.82 5.26 -9.98
C ILE A 246 10.26 6.66 -9.74
N PHE A 247 10.76 7.64 -10.50
CA PHE A 247 10.22 9.01 -10.47
C PHE A 247 8.73 9.03 -10.84
N ASN A 248 8.37 8.32 -11.91
CA ASN A 248 6.99 8.26 -12.40
C ASN A 248 6.03 7.69 -11.36
N HIS A 249 6.42 6.60 -10.69
CA HIS A 249 5.61 6.06 -9.60
C HIS A 249 5.42 7.08 -8.47
N TYR A 250 6.49 7.71 -8.00
CA TYR A 250 6.38 8.73 -6.95
C TYR A 250 5.55 9.95 -7.39
N LEU A 251 5.55 10.30 -8.67
CA LEU A 251 4.71 11.34 -9.23
C LEU A 251 3.22 10.95 -9.14
N PHE A 252 2.86 9.75 -9.61
CA PHE A 252 1.47 9.27 -9.52
C PHE A 252 1.01 9.06 -8.06
N GLU A 253 1.90 8.60 -7.16
CA GLU A 253 1.63 8.55 -5.72
C GLU A 253 1.41 9.94 -5.12
N SER A 254 2.19 10.93 -5.54
CA SER A 254 2.05 12.32 -5.08
C SER A 254 0.71 12.91 -5.51
N VAL A 255 0.27 12.61 -6.73
CA VAL A 255 -1.08 13.00 -7.20
C VAL A 255 -2.15 12.29 -6.37
N ALA A 256 -2.03 10.96 -6.21
CA ALA A 256 -3.01 10.15 -5.48
C ALA A 256 -3.17 10.58 -4.01
N ILE A 257 -2.07 10.84 -3.30
CA ILE A 257 -2.13 11.26 -1.90
C ILE A 257 -2.70 12.68 -1.76
N LEU A 258 -2.38 13.58 -2.69
CA LEU A 258 -2.89 14.94 -2.68
C LEU A 258 -4.41 14.94 -2.84
N ILE A 259 -4.93 14.21 -3.83
CA ILE A 259 -6.37 14.03 -4.06
C ILE A 259 -7.02 13.48 -2.78
N ARG A 260 -6.49 12.38 -2.25
CA ARG A 260 -7.05 11.71 -1.07
C ARG A 260 -7.16 12.68 0.12
N ARG A 261 -6.04 13.31 0.50
CA ARG A 261 -5.98 14.13 1.71
C ARG A 261 -6.73 15.46 1.57
N ALA A 262 -6.71 16.07 0.38
CA ALA A 262 -7.49 17.27 0.12
C ALA A 262 -9.00 16.98 0.17
N CYS A 263 -9.46 15.91 -0.48
CA CYS A 263 -10.89 15.55 -0.52
C CYS A 263 -11.41 14.95 0.81
N GLU A 264 -10.55 14.30 1.60
CA GLU A 264 -10.87 13.91 2.99
C GLU A 264 -11.19 15.12 3.86
N ARG A 265 -10.49 16.25 3.63
CA ARG A 265 -10.72 17.50 4.34
C ARG A 265 -11.89 18.29 3.77
N ASP A 266 -11.96 18.42 2.44
CA ASP A 266 -12.98 19.16 1.73
C ASP A 266 -13.33 18.46 0.41
N ALA A 267 -14.45 17.72 0.44
CA ALA A 267 -14.93 16.97 -0.72
C ALA A 267 -15.35 17.86 -1.91
N SER A 268 -15.53 19.18 -1.72
CA SER A 268 -15.88 20.09 -2.83
C SER A 268 -14.71 20.32 -3.80
N LEU A 269 -13.48 20.02 -3.37
CA LEU A 269 -12.27 20.19 -4.19
C LEU A 269 -12.17 19.18 -5.35
N ILE A 270 -13.00 18.13 -5.37
CA ILE A 270 -12.96 17.08 -6.40
C ILE A 270 -13.05 17.66 -7.81
N SER A 271 -13.95 18.62 -8.06
CA SER A 271 -14.11 19.23 -9.38
C SER A 271 -12.90 20.04 -9.83
N ALA A 272 -12.14 20.62 -8.89
CA ALA A 272 -10.89 21.31 -9.21
C ALA A 272 -9.78 20.31 -9.59
N PHE A 273 -9.72 19.15 -8.91
CA PHE A 273 -8.83 18.07 -9.29
C PHE A 273 -9.16 17.48 -10.65
N GLU A 274 -10.44 17.23 -10.94
CA GLU A 274 -10.91 16.78 -12.25
C GLU A 274 -10.52 17.75 -13.36
N GLY A 275 -10.82 19.04 -13.18
CA GLY A 275 -10.49 20.07 -14.16
C GLY A 275 -8.98 20.16 -14.46
N SER A 276 -8.14 19.86 -13.47
CA SER A 276 -6.68 19.86 -13.63
C SER A 276 -6.17 18.58 -14.28
N LEU A 277 -6.67 17.40 -13.88
CA LEU A 277 -6.09 16.10 -14.22
C LEU A 277 -6.71 15.46 -15.47
N PHE A 278 -7.99 15.69 -15.76
CA PHE A 278 -8.66 15.04 -16.89
C PHE A 278 -7.97 15.24 -18.22
N PRO A 279 -7.49 16.45 -18.59
CA PRO A 279 -6.77 16.64 -19.85
C PRO A 279 -5.53 15.74 -19.95
N SER A 280 -4.77 15.61 -18.87
CA SER A 280 -3.57 14.76 -18.81
C SER A 280 -3.93 13.28 -18.91
N LEU A 281 -4.94 12.83 -18.16
CA LEU A 281 -5.42 11.44 -18.19
C LEU A 281 -5.99 11.07 -19.57
N GLN A 282 -6.76 11.96 -20.20
CA GLN A 282 -7.25 11.77 -21.57
C GLN A 282 -6.10 11.68 -22.57
N THR A 283 -5.06 12.51 -22.41
CA THR A 283 -3.86 12.44 -23.27
C THR A 283 -3.16 11.09 -23.13
N ILE A 284 -3.00 10.56 -21.91
CA ILE A 284 -2.43 9.24 -21.66
C ILE A 284 -3.24 8.14 -22.38
N LEU A 285 -4.57 8.20 -22.27
CA LEU A 285 -5.47 7.22 -22.89
C LEU A 285 -5.48 7.33 -24.42
N ALA A 286 -5.56 8.55 -24.97
CA ALA A 286 -5.66 8.80 -26.40
C ALA A 286 -4.36 8.51 -27.16
N ASN A 287 -3.22 8.85 -26.55
CA ASN A 287 -1.89 8.58 -27.12
C ASN A 287 -1.36 7.19 -26.76
N ASP A 288 -2.13 6.40 -26.01
CA ASP A 288 -1.78 5.04 -25.62
C ASP A 288 -0.41 4.94 -24.92
N VAL A 289 -0.14 5.86 -23.98
CA VAL A 289 1.12 5.91 -23.21
C VAL A 289 1.16 4.72 -22.24
N THR A 290 1.68 3.59 -22.72
CA THR A 290 1.55 2.26 -22.12
C THR A 290 2.00 2.19 -20.66
N GLU A 291 3.07 2.91 -20.34
CA GLU A 291 3.72 2.97 -19.04
C GLU A 291 2.80 3.60 -17.99
N PHE A 292 1.90 4.49 -18.44
CA PHE A 292 1.05 5.32 -17.57
C PHE A 292 -0.39 4.85 -17.52
N LEU A 293 -0.83 3.98 -18.43
CA LEU A 293 -2.19 3.44 -18.41
C LEU A 293 -2.59 2.84 -17.05
N PRO A 294 -1.79 1.95 -16.41
CA PRO A 294 -2.16 1.41 -15.11
C PRO A 294 -2.31 2.48 -14.02
N TYR A 295 -1.49 3.54 -14.05
CA TYR A 295 -1.59 4.62 -13.08
C TYR A 295 -2.79 5.52 -13.35
N ALA A 296 -3.06 5.83 -14.62
CA ALA A 296 -4.21 6.61 -15.04
C ALA A 296 -5.53 5.95 -14.62
N PHE A 297 -5.66 4.63 -14.82
CA PHE A 297 -6.84 3.89 -14.37
C PHE A 297 -7.01 3.89 -12.85
N GLN A 298 -5.91 3.79 -12.08
CA GLN A 298 -5.97 3.87 -10.62
C GLN A 298 -6.38 5.25 -10.11
N LEU A 299 -5.87 6.33 -10.72
CA LEU A 299 -6.30 7.70 -10.40
C LEU A 299 -7.75 7.96 -10.79
N LEU A 300 -8.18 7.52 -11.98
CA LEU A 300 -9.58 7.60 -12.39
C LEU A 300 -10.49 6.89 -11.40
N ALA A 301 -10.08 5.70 -10.92
CA ALA A 301 -10.86 4.93 -9.97
C ALA A 301 -11.01 5.67 -8.63
N GLN A 302 -9.92 6.27 -8.13
CA GLN A 302 -9.95 7.12 -6.94
C GLN A 302 -10.86 8.35 -7.12
N LEU A 303 -10.80 9.02 -8.28
CA LEU A 303 -11.66 10.17 -8.53
C LEU A 303 -13.15 9.76 -8.60
N VAL A 304 -13.48 8.62 -9.23
CA VAL A 304 -14.85 8.07 -9.22
C VAL A 304 -15.31 7.78 -7.79
N GLU A 305 -14.47 7.17 -6.96
CA GLU A 305 -14.78 6.86 -5.55
C GLU A 305 -15.01 8.12 -4.68
N LEU A 306 -14.40 9.23 -5.02
CA LEU A 306 -14.58 10.49 -4.31
C LEU A 306 -15.78 11.30 -4.83
N ASN A 307 -16.29 10.96 -6.00
CA ASN A 307 -17.46 11.60 -6.57
C ASN A 307 -18.75 11.23 -5.84
N LYS A 308 -19.72 12.15 -5.96
CA LYS A 308 -21.10 11.96 -5.51
C LYS A 308 -21.99 11.65 -6.72
N PRO A 309 -22.85 10.63 -6.65
CA PRO A 309 -23.84 10.39 -7.69
C PRO A 309 -24.79 11.60 -7.86
N PRO A 310 -25.28 11.90 -9.09
CA PRO A 310 -25.00 11.19 -10.33
C PRO A 310 -23.57 11.45 -10.84
N ILE A 311 -22.92 10.40 -11.35
CA ILE A 311 -21.59 10.52 -11.95
C ILE A 311 -21.69 11.34 -13.25
N SER A 312 -20.73 12.21 -13.52
CA SER A 312 -20.73 13.07 -14.71
C SER A 312 -20.67 12.28 -16.03
N PRO A 313 -21.20 12.83 -17.14
CA PRO A 313 -21.19 12.16 -18.45
C PRO A 313 -19.78 11.77 -18.94
N SER A 314 -18.75 12.54 -18.58
CA SER A 314 -17.36 12.27 -18.97
C SER A 314 -16.87 10.92 -18.41
N TYR A 315 -17.19 10.61 -17.16
CA TYR A 315 -16.88 9.30 -16.58
C TYR A 315 -17.72 8.18 -17.20
N MET A 316 -18.99 8.45 -17.56
CA MET A 316 -19.83 7.45 -18.20
C MET A 316 -19.29 7.02 -19.57
N GLN A 317 -18.67 7.95 -20.32
CA GLN A 317 -17.96 7.59 -21.56
C GLN A 317 -16.77 6.65 -21.28
N ILE A 318 -16.01 6.91 -20.22
CA ILE A 318 -14.91 6.03 -19.77
C ILE A 318 -15.47 4.66 -19.35
N PHE A 319 -16.61 4.64 -18.65
CA PHE A 319 -17.26 3.41 -18.25
C PHE A 319 -17.68 2.56 -19.46
N VAL A 320 -18.29 3.16 -20.49
CA VAL A 320 -18.66 2.46 -21.73
C VAL A 320 -17.41 1.89 -22.44
N LEU A 321 -16.32 2.65 -22.49
CA LEU A 321 -15.04 2.17 -23.05
C LEU A 321 -14.48 0.98 -22.24
N LEU A 322 -14.58 1.03 -20.91
CA LEU A 322 -14.15 -0.04 -20.02
C LEU A 322 -14.94 -1.35 -20.22
N LEU A 323 -16.21 -1.25 -20.60
CA LEU A 323 -17.07 -2.41 -20.90
C LEU A 323 -16.74 -3.09 -22.24
N SER A 324 -15.92 -2.47 -23.09
CA SER A 324 -15.44 -3.10 -24.33
C SER A 324 -14.38 -4.16 -24.04
N PRO A 325 -14.49 -5.38 -24.60
CA PRO A 325 -13.46 -6.43 -24.48
C PRO A 325 -12.05 -5.97 -24.90
N ASP A 326 -11.96 -5.03 -25.84
CA ASP A 326 -10.68 -4.53 -26.35
C ASP A 326 -9.82 -3.84 -25.29
N SER A 327 -10.46 -3.22 -24.30
CA SER A 327 -9.79 -2.55 -23.17
C SER A 327 -8.99 -3.53 -22.31
N TRP A 328 -9.32 -4.83 -22.35
CA TRP A 328 -8.76 -5.86 -21.46
C TRP A 328 -7.66 -6.71 -22.10
N ARG A 329 -7.26 -6.42 -23.33
CA ARG A 329 -6.26 -7.20 -24.07
C ARG A 329 -4.88 -7.19 -23.41
N ARG A 330 -4.53 -6.13 -22.69
CA ARG A 330 -3.22 -5.99 -22.01
C ARG A 330 -3.32 -6.48 -20.57
N SER A 331 -2.72 -7.63 -20.29
CA SER A 331 -2.70 -8.24 -18.96
C SER A 331 -2.12 -7.33 -17.86
N SER A 332 -1.16 -6.47 -18.21
CA SER A 332 -0.55 -5.48 -17.29
C SER A 332 -1.53 -4.42 -16.79
N ASN A 333 -2.61 -4.16 -17.53
CA ASN A 333 -3.62 -3.18 -17.17
C ASN A 333 -4.76 -3.79 -16.35
N VAL A 334 -4.94 -5.12 -16.40
CA VAL A 334 -6.09 -5.83 -15.81
C VAL A 334 -6.35 -5.45 -14.35
N PRO A 335 -5.34 -5.44 -13.43
CA PRO A 335 -5.61 -5.08 -12.04
C PRO A 335 -6.11 -3.63 -11.88
N ALA A 336 -5.58 -2.69 -12.66
CA ALA A 336 -6.00 -1.29 -12.62
C ALA A 336 -7.41 -1.09 -13.22
N LEU A 337 -7.72 -1.81 -14.30
CA LEU A 337 -9.04 -1.80 -14.94
C LEU A 337 -10.10 -2.41 -14.03
N VAL A 338 -9.81 -3.53 -13.35
CA VAL A 338 -10.71 -4.10 -12.33
C VAL A 338 -10.96 -3.10 -11.23
N ARG A 339 -9.91 -2.44 -10.72
CA ARG A 339 -10.05 -1.42 -9.68
C ARG A 339 -10.94 -0.24 -10.12
N LEU A 340 -10.85 0.18 -11.38
CA LEU A 340 -11.72 1.21 -11.96
C LEU A 340 -13.16 0.71 -12.14
N LEU A 341 -13.34 -0.53 -12.61
CA LEU A 341 -14.65 -1.14 -12.78
C LEU A 341 -15.38 -1.25 -11.44
N GLN A 342 -14.68 -1.67 -10.39
CA GLN A 342 -15.23 -1.74 -9.04
C GLN A 342 -15.70 -0.36 -8.55
N ALA A 343 -14.93 0.71 -8.79
CA ALA A 343 -15.33 2.06 -8.42
C ALA A 343 -16.66 2.48 -9.09
N PHE A 344 -16.84 2.17 -10.38
CA PHE A 344 -18.10 2.41 -11.09
C PHE A 344 -19.26 1.58 -10.53
N LEU A 345 -19.03 0.28 -10.29
CA LEU A 345 -20.05 -0.62 -9.73
C LEU A 345 -20.54 -0.16 -8.34
N GLN A 346 -19.64 0.38 -7.52
CA GLN A 346 -19.97 0.92 -6.19
C GLN A 346 -20.70 2.26 -6.26
N LYS A 347 -20.29 3.15 -7.17
CA LYS A 347 -20.80 4.53 -7.22
C LYS A 347 -22.01 4.74 -8.10
N ALA A 348 -22.21 3.92 -9.12
CA ALA A 348 -23.35 4.02 -10.02
C ALA A 348 -24.03 2.66 -10.25
N PRO A 349 -24.49 1.97 -9.19
CA PRO A 349 -25.13 0.66 -9.33
C PRO A 349 -26.39 0.72 -10.22
N ASN A 350 -27.15 1.82 -10.18
CA ASN A 350 -28.33 2.00 -11.03
C ASN A 350 -27.99 2.13 -12.52
N GLU A 351 -26.83 2.69 -12.86
CA GLU A 351 -26.39 2.82 -14.25
C GLU A 351 -25.97 1.47 -14.83
N VAL A 352 -25.49 0.55 -14.00
CA VAL A 352 -25.07 -0.80 -14.40
C VAL A 352 -26.27 -1.64 -14.87
N ASN A 353 -27.46 -1.35 -14.34
CA ASN A 353 -28.68 -2.09 -14.64
C ASN A 353 -29.36 -1.66 -15.95
N GLN A 354 -28.85 -0.61 -16.59
CA GLN A 354 -29.40 -0.07 -17.82
C GLN A 354 -28.67 -0.62 -19.05
N GLU A 355 -29.35 -0.63 -20.20
CA GLU A 355 -28.74 -0.89 -21.52
C GLU A 355 -27.95 -2.20 -21.64
N GLY A 356 -28.24 -3.20 -20.79
CA GLY A 356 -27.53 -4.47 -20.78
C GLY A 356 -26.08 -4.39 -20.26
N ARG A 357 -25.68 -3.30 -19.58
CA ARG A 357 -24.31 -3.11 -19.08
C ARG A 357 -23.90 -4.19 -18.08
N LEU A 358 -24.82 -4.67 -17.23
CA LEU A 358 -24.56 -5.80 -16.33
C LEU A 358 -24.13 -7.06 -17.08
N ASN A 359 -24.71 -7.36 -18.26
CA ASN A 359 -24.26 -8.49 -19.09
C ASN A 359 -22.81 -8.31 -19.54
N GLN A 360 -22.41 -7.08 -19.90
CA GLN A 360 -21.04 -6.78 -20.31
C GLN A 360 -20.06 -6.95 -19.13
N VAL A 361 -20.44 -6.47 -17.94
CA VAL A 361 -19.67 -6.67 -16.70
C VAL A 361 -19.50 -8.17 -16.40
N LEU A 362 -20.56 -8.96 -16.51
CA LEU A 362 -20.50 -10.41 -16.31
C LEU A 362 -19.69 -11.12 -17.41
N GLY A 363 -19.70 -10.60 -18.64
CA GLY A 363 -18.81 -11.04 -19.71
C GLY A 363 -17.33 -10.84 -19.37
N ILE A 364 -16.99 -9.68 -18.79
CA ILE A 364 -15.63 -9.39 -18.30
C ILE A 364 -15.26 -10.34 -17.16
N PHE A 365 -16.14 -10.55 -16.18
CA PHE A 365 -15.94 -11.55 -15.12
C PHE A 365 -15.62 -12.93 -15.72
N ASN A 366 -16.42 -13.40 -16.67
CA ASN A 366 -16.24 -14.71 -17.30
C ASN A 366 -14.88 -14.82 -18.00
N MET A 367 -14.48 -13.79 -18.74
CA MET A 367 -13.17 -13.71 -19.39
C MET A 367 -12.03 -13.78 -18.36
N LEU A 368 -12.11 -13.03 -17.26
CA LEU A 368 -11.06 -12.97 -16.24
C LEU A 368 -10.95 -14.29 -15.46
N VAL A 369 -12.08 -14.89 -15.05
CA VAL A 369 -12.10 -16.12 -14.26
C VAL A 369 -11.67 -17.35 -15.04
N SER A 370 -11.82 -17.32 -16.37
CA SER A 370 -11.40 -18.40 -17.26
C SER A 370 -9.88 -18.58 -17.31
N SER A 371 -9.09 -17.56 -16.97
CA SER A 371 -7.63 -17.60 -16.97
C SER A 371 -7.06 -17.70 -15.56
N ALA A 372 -6.11 -18.62 -15.34
CA ALA A 372 -5.44 -18.83 -14.05
C ALA A 372 -4.58 -17.63 -13.58
N SER A 373 -4.21 -16.72 -14.49
CA SER A 373 -3.42 -15.53 -14.16
C SER A 373 -4.27 -14.34 -13.68
N SER A 374 -5.59 -14.39 -13.91
CA SER A 374 -6.51 -13.28 -13.65
C SER A 374 -7.79 -13.72 -12.91
N ASP A 375 -7.86 -14.96 -12.42
CA ASP A 375 -9.07 -15.49 -11.82
C ASP A 375 -9.51 -14.72 -10.57
N GLU A 376 -8.56 -14.36 -9.72
CA GLU A 376 -8.73 -13.47 -8.57
C GLU A 376 -9.34 -12.11 -8.97
N GLN A 377 -8.92 -11.56 -10.11
CA GLN A 377 -9.45 -10.29 -10.63
C GLN A 377 -10.92 -10.42 -11.06
N GLY A 378 -11.30 -11.58 -11.62
CA GLY A 378 -12.70 -11.89 -11.92
C GLY A 378 -13.58 -11.93 -10.67
N PHE A 379 -13.08 -12.52 -9.58
CA PHE A 379 -13.79 -12.52 -8.30
C PHE A 379 -13.94 -11.14 -7.70
N TYR A 380 -12.96 -10.23 -7.83
CA TYR A 380 -13.11 -8.85 -7.36
C TYR A 380 -14.26 -8.12 -8.05
N VAL A 381 -14.41 -8.29 -9.37
CA VAL A 381 -15.56 -7.75 -10.11
C VAL A 381 -16.86 -8.36 -9.58
N LEU A 382 -16.92 -9.68 -9.49
CA LEU A 382 -18.13 -10.40 -9.09
C LEU A 382 -18.55 -10.09 -7.65
N ASN A 383 -17.61 -10.03 -6.71
CA ASN A 383 -17.86 -9.64 -5.32
C ASN A 383 -18.47 -8.24 -5.25
N THR A 384 -17.96 -7.30 -6.06
CA THR A 384 -18.51 -5.94 -6.07
C THR A 384 -19.92 -5.88 -6.65
N VAL A 385 -20.24 -6.72 -7.64
CA VAL A 385 -21.62 -6.87 -8.15
C VAL A 385 -22.55 -7.36 -7.03
N ILE A 386 -22.18 -8.42 -6.31
CA ILE A 386 -22.97 -8.97 -5.19
C ILE A 386 -23.11 -8.00 -4.02
N GLU A 387 -22.07 -7.21 -3.74
CA GLU A 387 -22.09 -6.25 -2.64
C GLU A 387 -23.02 -5.07 -2.86
N ASN A 388 -23.16 -4.62 -4.12
CA ASN A 388 -23.75 -3.32 -4.43
C ASN A 388 -25.08 -3.39 -5.19
N LEU A 389 -25.45 -4.54 -5.76
CA LEU A 389 -26.73 -4.70 -6.47
C LEU A 389 -27.75 -5.49 -5.63
N GLU A 390 -29.02 -5.15 -5.80
CA GLU A 390 -30.11 -5.89 -5.17
C GLU A 390 -30.30 -7.27 -5.80
N TYR A 391 -30.71 -8.25 -5.00
CA TYR A 391 -30.84 -9.64 -5.47
C TYR A 391 -31.79 -9.79 -6.68
N GLY A 392 -32.88 -9.02 -6.74
CA GLY A 392 -33.83 -9.08 -7.86
C GLY A 392 -33.16 -8.83 -9.22
N VAL A 393 -32.18 -7.92 -9.26
CA VAL A 393 -31.40 -7.59 -10.45
C VAL A 393 -30.43 -8.71 -10.84
N ILE A 394 -29.79 -9.33 -9.85
CA ILE A 394 -28.73 -10.34 -10.06
C ILE A 394 -29.32 -11.73 -10.33
N SER A 395 -30.50 -12.03 -9.75
CA SER A 395 -31.12 -13.36 -9.77
C SER A 395 -31.20 -14.00 -11.16
N PRO A 396 -31.51 -13.29 -12.28
CA PRO A 396 -31.57 -13.92 -13.60
C PRO A 396 -30.21 -14.43 -14.11
N TYR A 397 -29.10 -13.94 -13.54
CA TYR A 397 -27.74 -14.25 -13.98
C TYR A 397 -27.06 -15.32 -13.15
N MET A 398 -27.57 -15.61 -11.95
CA MET A 398 -26.89 -16.48 -10.98
C MET A 398 -26.66 -17.91 -11.49
N GLY A 399 -27.63 -18.50 -12.20
CA GLY A 399 -27.44 -19.83 -12.78
C GLY A 399 -26.26 -19.90 -13.75
N ASN A 400 -26.07 -18.87 -14.58
CA ASN A 400 -24.91 -18.80 -15.48
C ASN A 400 -23.60 -18.55 -14.72
N ILE A 401 -23.62 -17.68 -13.71
CA ILE A 401 -22.44 -17.42 -12.86
C ILE A 401 -21.97 -18.71 -12.18
N TRP A 402 -22.88 -19.48 -11.58
CA TRP A 402 -22.56 -20.77 -10.97
C TRP A 402 -22.00 -21.77 -11.98
N ASN A 403 -22.62 -21.90 -13.15
CA ASN A 403 -22.13 -22.76 -14.23
C ASN A 403 -20.68 -22.45 -14.61
N VAL A 404 -20.35 -21.18 -14.83
CA VAL A 404 -18.97 -20.75 -15.15
C VAL A 404 -18.01 -21.14 -14.02
N LEU A 405 -18.35 -20.86 -12.77
CA LEU A 405 -17.50 -21.14 -11.62
C LEU A 405 -17.31 -22.66 -11.39
N PHE A 406 -18.35 -23.48 -11.56
CA PHE A 406 -18.26 -24.93 -11.39
C PHE A 406 -17.49 -25.59 -12.53
N MET A 407 -17.67 -25.13 -13.78
CA MET A 407 -16.86 -25.58 -14.90
C MET A 407 -15.37 -25.25 -14.69
N ARG A 408 -15.07 -24.05 -14.17
CA ARG A 408 -13.70 -23.66 -13.82
C ARG A 408 -13.14 -24.53 -12.68
N LEU A 409 -13.95 -24.80 -11.66
CA LEU A 409 -13.59 -25.66 -10.52
C LEU A 409 -13.24 -27.09 -10.96
N GLN A 410 -13.97 -27.65 -11.92
CA GLN A 410 -13.74 -28.99 -12.45
C GLN A 410 -12.49 -29.06 -13.34
N ASN A 411 -12.31 -28.09 -14.23
CA ASN A 411 -11.31 -28.20 -15.28
C ASN A 411 -9.90 -27.78 -14.84
N ASN A 412 -9.75 -26.71 -14.04
CA ASN A 412 -8.44 -26.14 -13.75
C ASN A 412 -8.47 -25.23 -12.50
N ARG A 413 -8.57 -25.86 -11.32
CA ARG A 413 -8.58 -25.17 -10.02
C ARG A 413 -7.17 -24.78 -9.54
N THR A 414 -7.00 -23.54 -9.12
CA THR A 414 -5.82 -23.02 -8.42
C THR A 414 -6.15 -22.80 -6.94
N VAL A 415 -5.16 -22.80 -6.04
CA VAL A 415 -5.41 -22.50 -4.61
C VAL A 415 -6.06 -21.12 -4.44
N LYS A 416 -5.64 -20.13 -5.25
CA LYS A 416 -6.24 -18.79 -5.27
C LYS A 416 -7.72 -18.85 -5.64
N PHE A 417 -8.06 -19.51 -6.75
CA PHE A 417 -9.45 -19.71 -7.17
C PHE A 417 -10.28 -20.38 -6.07
N GLN A 418 -9.74 -21.40 -5.39
CA GLN A 418 -10.45 -22.09 -4.31
C GLN A 418 -10.78 -21.14 -3.15
N LYS A 419 -9.81 -20.33 -2.71
CA LYS A 419 -10.04 -19.31 -1.67
C LYS A 419 -11.10 -18.30 -2.12
N SER A 420 -10.95 -17.74 -3.32
CA SER A 420 -11.86 -16.73 -3.86
C SER A 420 -13.29 -17.26 -4.05
N LEU A 421 -13.46 -18.52 -4.44
CA LEU A 421 -14.79 -19.13 -4.57
C LEU A 421 -15.47 -19.32 -3.19
N VAL A 422 -14.73 -19.74 -2.16
CA VAL A 422 -15.26 -19.83 -0.79
C VAL A 422 -15.67 -18.46 -0.26
N ILE A 423 -14.84 -17.43 -0.50
CA ILE A 423 -15.14 -16.03 -0.15
C ILE A 423 -16.39 -15.55 -0.89
N PHE A 424 -16.49 -15.82 -2.20
CA PHE A 424 -17.64 -15.43 -3.02
C PHE A 424 -18.95 -16.07 -2.53
N MET A 425 -18.96 -17.38 -2.29
CA MET A 425 -20.15 -18.06 -1.77
C MET A 425 -20.53 -17.54 -0.38
N SER A 426 -19.54 -17.23 0.46
CA SER A 426 -19.76 -16.63 1.78
C SER A 426 -20.36 -15.23 1.68
N LEU A 427 -19.82 -14.40 0.79
CA LEU A 427 -20.31 -13.04 0.52
C LEU A 427 -21.75 -13.06 0.00
N PHE A 428 -22.04 -13.93 -0.97
CA PHE A 428 -23.37 -14.12 -1.52
C PHE A 428 -24.36 -14.54 -0.43
N LEU A 429 -23.98 -15.47 0.45
CA LEU A 429 -24.80 -15.88 1.58
C LEU A 429 -25.09 -14.71 2.52
N ILE A 430 -24.08 -13.92 2.87
CA ILE A 430 -24.25 -12.77 3.77
C ILE A 430 -25.15 -11.69 3.16
N LYS A 431 -25.00 -11.39 1.86
CA LYS A 431 -25.72 -10.30 1.19
C LYS A 431 -27.12 -10.69 0.72
N HIS A 432 -27.32 -11.94 0.31
CA HIS A 432 -28.57 -12.38 -0.33
C HIS A 432 -29.23 -13.59 0.35
N GLY A 433 -28.62 -14.16 1.40
CA GLY A 433 -29.22 -15.19 2.23
C GLY A 433 -28.91 -16.62 1.79
N ALA A 434 -28.97 -17.55 2.76
CA ALA A 434 -28.63 -18.96 2.56
C ALA A 434 -29.62 -19.68 1.62
N THR A 435 -30.91 -19.36 1.68
CA THR A 435 -31.94 -19.96 0.81
C THR A 435 -31.65 -19.66 -0.66
N ASN A 436 -31.41 -18.39 -1.00
CA ASN A 436 -31.07 -18.01 -2.37
C ASN A 436 -29.78 -18.68 -2.87
N LEU A 437 -28.79 -18.84 -2.00
CA LEU A 437 -27.54 -19.54 -2.35
C LEU A 437 -27.83 -21.00 -2.75
N VAL A 438 -28.56 -21.72 -1.89
CA VAL A 438 -28.92 -23.13 -2.12
C VAL A 438 -29.76 -23.28 -3.38
N ASP A 439 -30.82 -22.48 -3.51
CA ASP A 439 -31.78 -22.61 -4.60
C ASP A 439 -31.14 -22.31 -5.95
N THR A 440 -30.33 -21.24 -6.04
CA THR A 440 -29.66 -20.87 -7.31
C THR A 440 -28.58 -21.85 -7.71
N MET A 441 -27.86 -22.46 -6.75
CA MET A 441 -26.91 -23.53 -7.07
C MET A 441 -27.65 -24.78 -7.53
N ASN A 442 -28.71 -25.20 -6.84
CA ASN A 442 -29.49 -26.38 -7.22
C ASN A 442 -30.25 -26.20 -8.55
N ALA A 443 -30.55 -24.97 -8.97
CA ALA A 443 -31.09 -24.69 -10.29
C ALA A 443 -30.12 -25.02 -11.45
N VAL A 444 -28.81 -25.10 -11.17
CA VAL A 444 -27.82 -25.57 -12.15
C VAL A 444 -27.88 -27.08 -12.31
N GLN A 445 -27.93 -27.79 -11.19
CA GLN A 445 -28.06 -29.23 -11.12
C GLN A 445 -28.67 -29.60 -9.77
N ASP A 446 -29.71 -30.43 -9.78
CA ASP A 446 -30.38 -30.86 -8.56
C ASP A 446 -29.39 -31.39 -7.51
N ASN A 447 -29.54 -30.91 -6.27
CA ASN A 447 -28.71 -31.24 -5.10
C ASN A 447 -27.20 -30.93 -5.22
N ILE A 448 -26.75 -30.16 -6.21
CA ILE A 448 -25.32 -29.82 -6.37
C ILE A 448 -24.77 -29.04 -5.17
N PHE A 449 -25.60 -28.25 -4.47
CA PHE A 449 -25.17 -27.49 -3.31
C PHE A 449 -24.53 -28.38 -2.23
N LEU A 450 -25.17 -29.50 -1.87
CA LEU A 450 -24.67 -30.40 -0.85
C LEU A 450 -23.35 -31.06 -1.26
N VAL A 451 -23.21 -31.38 -2.55
CA VAL A 451 -21.98 -31.95 -3.12
C VAL A 451 -20.84 -30.92 -3.04
N ILE A 452 -21.09 -29.67 -3.43
CA ILE A 452 -20.10 -28.58 -3.34
C ILE A 452 -19.76 -28.28 -1.88
N LEU A 453 -20.73 -28.28 -0.97
CA LEU A 453 -20.47 -28.08 0.45
C LEU A 453 -19.53 -29.15 1.00
N GLU A 454 -19.82 -30.43 0.76
CA GLU A 454 -19.02 -31.55 1.29
C GLU A 454 -17.64 -31.64 0.64
N GLN A 455 -17.57 -31.61 -0.69
CA GLN A 455 -16.35 -31.92 -1.42
C GLN A 455 -15.46 -30.69 -1.61
N PHE A 456 -16.02 -29.48 -1.50
CA PHE A 456 -15.30 -28.25 -1.79
C PHE A 456 -15.30 -27.24 -0.64
N TRP A 457 -16.44 -26.74 -0.16
CA TRP A 457 -16.41 -25.65 0.81
C TRP A 457 -15.77 -26.06 2.15
N ILE A 458 -16.27 -27.13 2.77
CA ILE A 458 -15.76 -27.64 4.06
C ILE A 458 -14.23 -27.85 4.04
N PRO A 459 -13.64 -28.59 3.09
CA PRO A 459 -12.21 -28.85 3.11
C PRO A 459 -11.34 -27.63 2.75
N ASN A 460 -11.90 -26.63 2.06
CA ASN A 460 -11.15 -25.43 1.64
C ASN A 460 -11.33 -24.22 2.57
N LEU A 461 -12.29 -24.24 3.51
CA LEU A 461 -12.46 -23.18 4.51
C LEU A 461 -11.17 -22.93 5.32
N LYS A 462 -10.41 -23.99 5.58
CA LYS A 462 -9.10 -23.94 6.24
C LYS A 462 -8.01 -23.25 5.41
N LEU A 463 -8.24 -22.90 4.14
CA LEU A 463 -7.27 -22.18 3.31
C LEU A 463 -7.42 -20.66 3.44
N ILE A 464 -8.51 -20.18 4.05
CA ILE A 464 -8.77 -18.75 4.19
C ILE A 464 -7.74 -18.09 5.11
N THR A 465 -7.28 -16.93 4.65
CA THR A 465 -6.26 -16.06 5.25
C THR A 465 -6.75 -14.62 5.10
N GLY A 466 -6.29 -13.70 5.94
CA GLY A 466 -6.79 -12.31 5.98
C GLY A 466 -7.88 -12.13 7.02
N ALA A 467 -7.92 -10.95 7.66
CA ALA A 467 -8.81 -10.68 8.78
C ALA A 467 -10.28 -10.57 8.35
N ILE A 468 -10.54 -9.85 7.24
CA ILE A 468 -11.88 -9.61 6.72
C ILE A 468 -12.45 -10.90 6.11
N GLU A 469 -11.66 -11.61 5.30
CA GLU A 469 -12.05 -12.87 4.66
C GLU A 469 -12.35 -13.96 5.68
N LEU A 470 -11.53 -14.07 6.72
CA LEU A 470 -11.75 -15.02 7.81
C LEU A 470 -13.05 -14.72 8.53
N LYS A 471 -13.28 -13.46 8.90
CA LYS A 471 -14.52 -13.05 9.56
C LYS A 471 -15.74 -13.33 8.67
N LEU A 472 -15.68 -12.95 7.40
CA LEU A 472 -16.74 -13.17 6.43
C LEU A 472 -17.08 -14.65 6.29
N THR A 473 -16.08 -15.48 6.02
CA THR A 473 -16.27 -16.91 5.77
C THR A 473 -16.70 -17.66 7.02
N ALA A 474 -16.18 -17.30 8.21
CA ALA A 474 -16.60 -17.89 9.48
C ALA A 474 -18.08 -17.57 9.79
N VAL A 475 -18.47 -16.30 9.72
CA VAL A 475 -19.85 -15.87 10.00
C VAL A 475 -20.83 -16.44 8.98
N ALA A 476 -20.49 -16.44 7.69
CA ALA A 476 -21.32 -17.05 6.65
C ALA A 476 -21.53 -18.54 6.88
N SER A 477 -20.46 -19.25 7.23
CA SER A 477 -20.49 -20.68 7.54
C SER A 477 -21.33 -20.98 8.79
N THR A 478 -21.24 -20.14 9.83
CA THR A 478 -22.11 -20.23 11.01
C THR A 478 -23.57 -20.03 10.65
N ARG A 479 -23.91 -18.98 9.89
CA ARG A 479 -25.30 -18.75 9.44
C ARG A 479 -25.81 -19.93 8.62
N LEU A 480 -24.96 -20.49 7.75
CA LEU A 480 -25.33 -21.64 6.94
C LEU A 480 -25.77 -22.84 7.81
N ILE A 481 -25.03 -23.18 8.86
CA ILE A 481 -25.38 -24.31 9.74
C ILE A 481 -26.51 -23.97 10.73
N CYS A 482 -26.74 -22.69 11.04
CA CYS A 482 -27.76 -22.27 12.01
C CYS A 482 -29.10 -21.85 11.39
N GLU A 483 -29.12 -21.48 10.11
CA GLU A 483 -30.27 -20.82 9.49
C GLU A 483 -30.72 -21.51 8.19
N SER A 484 -29.89 -22.32 7.53
CA SER A 484 -30.26 -22.98 6.27
C SER A 484 -31.16 -24.19 6.51
N PRO A 485 -32.39 -24.25 5.96
CA PRO A 485 -33.27 -25.40 6.10
C PRO A 485 -32.62 -26.72 5.70
N VAL A 486 -31.79 -26.72 4.65
CA VAL A 486 -31.12 -27.92 4.14
C VAL A 486 -30.11 -28.50 5.14
N LEU A 487 -29.43 -27.67 5.94
CA LEU A 487 -28.50 -28.16 6.97
C LEU A 487 -29.16 -28.37 8.34
N LEU A 488 -30.33 -27.79 8.56
CA LEU A 488 -31.16 -28.06 9.73
C LEU A 488 -31.95 -29.37 9.61
N ASP A 489 -32.04 -29.95 8.42
CA ASP A 489 -32.62 -31.28 8.20
C ASP A 489 -31.82 -32.36 8.95
N PRO A 490 -32.47 -33.28 9.70
CA PRO A 490 -31.80 -34.39 10.38
C PRO A 490 -30.90 -35.24 9.47
N ALA A 491 -31.24 -35.40 8.20
CA ALA A 491 -30.45 -36.16 7.23
C ALA A 491 -29.09 -35.49 6.94
N ALA A 492 -28.96 -34.18 7.17
CA ALA A 492 -27.72 -33.44 6.97
C ALA A 492 -26.80 -33.40 8.20
N ALA A 493 -27.13 -34.11 9.29
CA ALA A 493 -26.40 -34.06 10.57
C ALA A 493 -24.88 -34.24 10.43
N ARG A 494 -24.44 -35.20 9.60
CA ARG A 494 -23.01 -35.44 9.35
C ARG A 494 -22.34 -34.24 8.67
N LEU A 495 -22.98 -33.64 7.68
CA LEU A 495 -22.45 -32.47 6.97
C LEU A 495 -22.42 -31.24 7.87
N TRP A 496 -23.47 -31.05 8.67
CA TRP A 496 -23.53 -30.01 9.70
C TRP A 496 -22.34 -30.11 10.66
N GLY A 497 -22.06 -31.32 11.18
CA GLY A 497 -20.95 -31.58 12.08
C GLY A 497 -19.58 -31.31 11.43
N LYS A 498 -19.35 -31.81 10.22
CA LYS A 498 -18.11 -31.54 9.45
C LYS A 498 -17.91 -30.05 9.17
N MET A 499 -18.97 -29.31 8.88
CA MET A 499 -18.90 -27.86 8.66
C MET A 499 -18.50 -27.14 9.95
N LEU A 500 -19.12 -27.49 11.08
CA LEU A 500 -18.75 -26.93 12.38
C LEU A 500 -17.29 -27.22 12.74
N ASP A 501 -16.81 -28.44 12.52
CA ASP A 501 -15.41 -28.81 12.73
C ASP A 501 -14.44 -27.91 11.94
N SER A 502 -14.76 -27.66 10.67
CA SER A 502 -13.95 -26.77 9.81
C SER A 502 -14.02 -25.31 10.26
N ILE A 503 -15.17 -24.82 10.74
CA ILE A 503 -15.29 -23.46 11.32
C ILE A 503 -14.41 -23.32 12.57
N VAL A 504 -14.45 -24.30 13.49
CA VAL A 504 -13.64 -24.28 14.71
C VAL A 504 -12.16 -24.34 14.37
N THR A 505 -11.77 -25.16 13.39
CA THR A 505 -10.39 -25.20 12.88
C THR A 505 -9.95 -23.83 12.35
N LEU A 506 -10.79 -23.18 11.54
CA LEU A 506 -10.50 -21.86 10.99
C LEU A 506 -10.30 -20.83 12.11
N LEU A 507 -11.14 -20.83 13.14
CA LEU A 507 -11.13 -19.85 14.23
C LEU A 507 -10.07 -20.11 15.32
N SER A 508 -9.61 -21.36 15.47
CA SER A 508 -8.66 -21.76 16.52
C SER A 508 -7.18 -21.52 16.21
N ARG A 509 -6.82 -21.19 14.96
CA ARG A 509 -5.43 -20.84 14.61
C ARG A 509 -4.91 -19.59 15.34
N PRO A 510 -3.58 -19.46 15.57
CA PRO A 510 -3.00 -18.26 16.15
C PRO A 510 -3.19 -17.02 15.24
N GLU A 511 -3.40 -15.84 15.81
CA GLU A 511 -3.48 -14.58 15.05
C GLU A 511 -2.18 -14.23 14.32
N GLN A 512 -1.03 -14.64 14.86
CA GLN A 512 0.29 -14.38 14.26
C GLN A 512 0.53 -15.15 12.94
N ASP A 513 -0.18 -16.26 12.72
CA ASP A 513 -0.16 -16.99 11.44
C ASP A 513 -1.14 -16.38 10.40
N ARG A 514 -1.82 -15.26 10.74
CA ARG A 514 -2.97 -14.73 9.98
C ARG A 514 -2.86 -13.27 9.54
N VAL A 515 -1.84 -12.53 9.99
CA VAL A 515 -1.68 -11.10 9.70
C VAL A 515 -0.63 -10.93 8.59
N GLU A 516 -1.05 -10.44 7.42
CA GLU A 516 -0.15 -9.62 6.62
C GLU A 516 -0.06 -8.28 7.34
N GLU A 517 1.12 -7.95 7.91
CA GLU A 517 1.33 -6.62 8.48
C GLU A 517 0.97 -5.59 7.41
N GLU A 518 0.07 -4.65 7.68
CA GLU A 518 -0.12 -3.50 6.79
C GLU A 518 1.23 -2.80 6.66
N PRO A 519 1.89 -2.87 5.49
CA PRO A 519 3.20 -2.31 5.39
C PRO A 519 3.07 -0.78 5.38
N GLU A 520 3.95 -0.10 6.14
CA GLU A 520 4.35 1.26 5.76
C GLU A 520 4.65 1.26 4.26
N MET A 521 4.22 2.28 3.51
CA MET A 521 4.45 2.36 2.06
C MET A 521 5.88 1.90 1.75
N PRO A 522 6.05 0.72 1.13
CA PRO A 522 7.38 0.18 0.92
C PRO A 522 8.09 1.05 -0.11
N ASP A 523 9.36 1.35 0.15
CA ASP A 523 10.21 1.96 -0.87
C ASP A 523 10.28 1.01 -2.08
N ILE A 524 10.05 1.53 -3.29
CA ILE A 524 10.12 0.72 -4.51
C ILE A 524 11.55 0.17 -4.64
N ALA A 525 11.68 -1.14 -4.84
CA ALA A 525 12.97 -1.74 -5.17
C ALA A 525 13.47 -1.15 -6.50
N GLU A 526 14.65 -0.51 -6.50
CA GLU A 526 15.14 0.27 -7.65
C GLU A 526 15.61 -0.57 -8.86
N ASN A 527 15.48 -1.91 -8.80
CA ASN A 527 15.74 -2.83 -9.91
C ASN A 527 14.52 -3.11 -10.80
N VAL A 528 13.40 -2.41 -10.57
CA VAL A 528 12.24 -2.48 -11.47
C VAL A 528 12.57 -1.69 -12.75
N GLY A 529 13.14 -2.37 -13.74
CA GLY A 529 13.18 -1.85 -15.10
C GLY A 529 11.77 -1.59 -15.62
N TYR A 530 11.65 -0.95 -16.79
CA TYR A 530 10.38 -0.89 -17.55
C TYR A 530 10.00 -2.27 -18.10
N THR A 531 9.89 -3.29 -17.24
CA THR A 531 9.00 -4.40 -17.51
C THR A 531 7.59 -3.88 -17.27
N ALA A 532 6.68 -4.08 -18.22
CA ALA A 532 5.26 -3.73 -18.14
C ALA A 532 4.53 -4.58 -17.08
N THR A 533 5.01 -4.52 -15.84
CA THR A 533 4.43 -5.15 -14.66
C THR A 533 3.61 -4.10 -13.93
N PHE A 534 2.36 -4.43 -13.62
CA PHE A 534 1.46 -3.59 -12.85
C PHE A 534 2.12 -3.16 -11.52
N VAL A 535 2.08 -1.86 -11.22
CA VAL A 535 2.51 -1.30 -9.93
C VAL A 535 1.30 -0.62 -9.27
N LYS A 536 0.92 -1.12 -8.10
CA LYS A 536 -0.19 -0.58 -7.29
C LYS A 536 0.23 0.76 -6.69
N LEU A 537 -0.63 1.77 -6.82
CA LEU A 537 -0.54 3.00 -6.04
C LEU A 537 -1.09 2.74 -4.65
N TYR A 538 -0.25 2.83 -3.63
CA TYR A 538 -0.63 2.75 -2.22
C TYR A 538 -1.69 3.80 -1.89
N ASN A 539 -1.50 5.05 -2.32
CA ASN A 539 -2.40 6.14 -1.96
C ASN A 539 -3.71 6.18 -2.75
N ALA A 540 -3.77 5.45 -3.87
CA ALA A 540 -5.00 5.20 -4.62
C ALA A 540 -5.53 3.78 -4.39
N GLY A 541 -5.13 3.06 -3.34
CA GLY A 541 -5.71 1.74 -3.03
C GLY A 541 -7.20 1.83 -2.68
N LYS A 542 -7.98 0.81 -3.05
CA LYS A 542 -9.36 0.65 -2.58
C LYS A 542 -9.34 0.46 -1.06
N ARG A 543 -10.23 1.15 -0.33
CA ARG A 543 -10.45 0.86 1.10
C ARG A 543 -11.24 -0.43 1.21
N GLU A 544 -10.70 -1.41 1.91
CA GLU A 544 -11.42 -2.66 2.18
C GLU A 544 -12.53 -2.37 3.19
N GLU A 545 -13.77 -2.67 2.80
CA GLU A 545 -14.93 -2.50 3.66
C GLU A 545 -15.34 -3.86 4.22
N ASP A 546 -15.48 -3.92 5.53
CA ASP A 546 -15.96 -5.12 6.21
C ASP A 546 -17.47 -5.27 5.96
N PRO A 547 -17.92 -6.33 5.25
CA PRO A 547 -19.34 -6.53 4.96
C PRO A 547 -20.17 -6.88 6.21
N LEU A 548 -19.53 -7.07 7.37
CA LEU A 548 -20.12 -7.53 8.62
C LEU A 548 -19.79 -6.60 9.78
N THR A 549 -19.96 -5.28 9.61
CA THR A 549 -19.66 -4.26 10.64
C THR A 549 -20.32 -4.54 12.00
N ASP A 550 -21.47 -5.20 12.02
CA ASP A 550 -22.23 -5.51 13.24
C ASP A 550 -21.63 -6.65 14.07
N VAL A 551 -20.77 -7.49 13.48
CA VAL A 551 -20.16 -8.64 14.17
C VAL A 551 -18.77 -8.26 14.63
N LYS A 552 -18.55 -8.02 15.93
CA LYS A 552 -17.20 -7.66 16.40
C LYS A 552 -16.24 -8.84 16.42
N ASP A 553 -16.72 -9.99 16.89
CA ASP A 553 -15.90 -11.19 17.07
C ASP A 553 -16.60 -12.41 16.45
N PRO A 554 -16.02 -13.04 15.40
CA PRO A 554 -16.60 -14.21 14.77
C PRO A 554 -16.67 -15.43 15.72
N LYS A 555 -15.81 -15.51 16.74
CA LYS A 555 -15.86 -16.60 17.75
C LYS A 555 -17.08 -16.46 18.64
N GLN A 556 -17.36 -15.24 19.10
CA GLN A 556 -18.57 -14.94 19.87
C GLN A 556 -19.83 -15.23 19.04
N PHE A 557 -19.84 -14.80 17.77
CA PHE A 557 -20.95 -15.02 16.85
C PHE A 557 -21.27 -16.52 16.68
N LEU A 558 -20.23 -17.36 16.53
CA LEU A 558 -20.38 -18.80 16.43
C LEU A 558 -21.10 -19.40 17.65
N VAL A 559 -20.55 -19.20 18.85
CA VAL A 559 -21.06 -19.88 20.05
C VAL A 559 -22.44 -19.36 20.46
N ALA A 560 -22.72 -18.07 20.27
CA ALA A 560 -24.04 -17.49 20.53
C ALA A 560 -25.10 -18.06 19.57
N SER A 561 -24.75 -18.22 18.29
CA SER A 561 -25.67 -18.79 17.28
C SER A 561 -25.96 -20.27 17.55
N LEU A 562 -24.93 -21.04 17.90
CA LEU A 562 -25.08 -22.45 18.27
C LEU A 562 -25.92 -22.62 19.55
N ALA A 563 -25.67 -21.81 20.59
CA ALA A 563 -26.44 -21.85 21.82
C ALA A 563 -27.92 -21.57 21.54
N LYS A 564 -28.22 -20.51 20.79
CA LYS A 564 -29.60 -20.18 20.38
C LYS A 564 -30.26 -21.31 19.60
N LEU A 565 -29.54 -21.93 18.66
CA LEU A 565 -30.05 -23.05 17.88
C LEU A 565 -30.32 -24.29 18.75
N SER A 566 -29.44 -24.59 19.69
CA SER A 566 -29.54 -25.77 20.56
C SER A 566 -30.75 -25.75 21.48
N VAL A 567 -31.14 -24.57 21.95
CA VAL A 567 -32.36 -24.38 22.76
C VAL A 567 -33.62 -24.77 22.00
N LEU A 568 -33.64 -24.64 20.66
CA LEU A 568 -34.80 -25.00 19.84
C LEU A 568 -34.96 -26.51 19.68
N THR A 569 -33.87 -27.28 19.72
CA THR A 569 -33.89 -28.76 19.65
C THR A 569 -32.87 -29.36 20.62
N PRO A 570 -33.18 -29.39 21.94
CA PRO A 570 -32.24 -29.85 22.96
C PRO A 570 -31.74 -31.28 22.73
N GLY A 571 -30.47 -31.53 23.03
CA GLY A 571 -29.83 -32.86 22.92
C GLY A 571 -29.37 -33.26 21.52
N ARG A 572 -29.91 -32.67 20.46
CA ARG A 572 -29.54 -33.01 19.07
C ARG A 572 -28.10 -32.63 18.75
N TYR A 573 -27.73 -31.36 18.93
CA TYR A 573 -26.42 -30.85 18.51
C TYR A 573 -25.25 -31.34 19.36
N PRO A 574 -25.38 -31.52 20.69
CA PRO A 574 -24.33 -32.16 21.49
C PRO A 574 -23.94 -33.55 20.95
N GLN A 575 -24.91 -34.36 20.52
CA GLN A 575 -24.63 -35.65 19.89
C GLN A 575 -23.87 -35.49 18.57
N ILE A 576 -24.36 -34.63 17.67
CA ILE A 576 -23.71 -34.37 16.38
C ILE A 576 -22.27 -33.88 16.57
N ILE A 577 -22.04 -33.02 17.56
CA ILE A 577 -20.72 -32.50 17.91
C ILE A 577 -19.78 -33.62 18.31
N ASN A 578 -20.19 -34.49 19.23
CA ASN A 578 -19.38 -35.59 19.73
C ASN A 578 -19.01 -36.60 18.62
N GLU A 579 -19.92 -36.83 17.67
CA GLU A 579 -19.73 -37.80 16.59
C GLU A 579 -18.87 -37.29 15.43
N ASN A 580 -18.81 -35.97 15.18
CA ASN A 580 -18.27 -35.42 13.92
C ASN A 580 -17.10 -34.45 14.08
N LEU A 581 -16.91 -33.80 15.24
CA LEU A 581 -15.78 -32.90 15.46
C LEU A 581 -14.53 -33.67 15.89
N GLU A 582 -13.36 -33.23 15.45
CA GLU A 582 -12.09 -33.73 15.97
C GLU A 582 -11.96 -33.38 17.48
N PRO A 583 -11.31 -34.23 18.30
CA PRO A 583 -11.20 -33.99 19.74
C PRO A 583 -10.61 -32.64 20.13
N ALA A 584 -9.64 -32.13 19.35
CA ALA A 584 -9.05 -30.81 19.55
C ALA A 584 -10.07 -29.69 19.32
N ASN A 585 -10.92 -29.82 18.29
CA ASN A 585 -11.98 -28.86 17.98
C ASN A 585 -13.14 -28.94 18.99
N GLN A 586 -13.45 -30.13 19.51
CA GLN A 586 -14.41 -30.27 20.61
C GLN A 586 -13.93 -29.49 21.85
N ALA A 587 -12.66 -29.67 22.24
CA ALA A 587 -12.06 -28.95 23.36
C ALA A 587 -12.03 -27.44 23.13
N ALA A 588 -11.63 -26.99 21.93
CA ALA A 588 -11.62 -25.57 21.57
C ALA A 588 -13.04 -24.96 21.60
N LEU A 589 -14.04 -25.65 21.06
CA LEU A 589 -15.42 -25.19 21.09
C LEU A 589 -15.95 -25.07 22.52
N LEU A 590 -15.67 -26.04 23.39
CA LEU A 590 -16.02 -25.98 24.81
C LEU A 590 -15.34 -24.79 25.52
N GLN A 591 -14.08 -24.55 25.22
CA GLN A 591 -13.35 -23.40 25.75
C GLN A 591 -13.99 -22.08 25.29
N LEU A 592 -14.34 -21.95 24.02
CA LEU A 592 -15.04 -20.76 23.48
C LEU A 592 -16.40 -20.57 24.16
N CYS A 593 -17.19 -21.63 24.32
CA CYS A 593 -18.46 -21.59 25.04
C CYS A 593 -18.28 -21.06 26.48
N GLY A 594 -17.24 -21.51 27.19
CA GLY A 594 -16.89 -21.01 28.51
C GLY A 594 -16.47 -19.54 28.53
N ILE A 595 -15.67 -19.10 27.55
CA ILE A 595 -15.22 -17.70 27.44
C ILE A 595 -16.39 -16.73 27.26
N TYR A 596 -17.36 -17.09 26.41
CA TYR A 596 -18.51 -16.21 26.10
C TYR A 596 -19.78 -16.56 26.88
N ASN A 597 -19.70 -17.40 27.92
CA ASN A 597 -20.84 -17.83 28.74
C ASN A 597 -22.04 -18.36 27.92
N CYS A 598 -21.76 -19.14 26.87
CA CYS A 598 -22.76 -19.78 26.02
C CYS A 598 -22.83 -21.27 26.33
N GLN A 599 -24.02 -21.85 26.33
CA GLN A 599 -24.22 -23.28 26.54
C GLN A 599 -24.96 -23.90 25.36
N ILE A 600 -24.43 -25.01 24.84
CA ILE A 600 -25.07 -25.83 23.82
C ILE A 600 -25.81 -26.95 24.55
N VAL A 601 -27.14 -26.95 24.50
CA VAL A 601 -28.03 -27.85 25.28
C VAL A 601 -28.68 -28.94 24.46
#